data_AF-A0A7X7I7C7-F1
#
_entry.id   AF-A0A7X7I7C7-F1
#
_cell.length_a   1.000
_cell.length_b   1.000
_cell.length_c   1.000
_cell.angle_alpha   90.00
_cell.angle_beta   90.00
_cell.angle_gamma   90.00
#
_symmetry.space_group_name_H-M   'P 1'
#
loop_
_entity.id
_entity.type
_entity.pdbx_description
1 polymer ?
#
loop_
_entity_poly.entity_id
_entity_poly.type
_entity_poly.pdbx_seq_one_letter_code
_entity_poly.pdbx_strand_id
1 'polypeptide(L)'
;MNSKIEVIGIDHGWSNIKTSSQVFVTGVKEITTEPALFDGVLEYNGKYYKVGGDRQEVRNTKTEDETFYLLTLAAVAKELKRRGLFEARVFLAVGLPLTRFGSEKSDFIKYLTAEKDVEFLFENVKYHIQIENAVVFPQCYAAVADKLQTFGKKTLIVDVGSWTIDIMPVNDRAPDESKCVTIPRGLITCMRSINEQCVRKLNGELDETFIQDIMRTGRCEIDRKYFDIAKAEIEEFCDRVYNSIREYGYNLSTMPIVFVGGGAVVMKLFGGLNQNNISYILDVRANAKGYEQLAIMALRKMKKLA
;
A
#
# COMPACT_ATOMS: atom_id res chain seq x y z
N MET A 1 -10.08 -12.04 -27.21
CA MET A 1 -9.35 -10.95 -26.55
C MET A 1 -9.60 -9.55 -27.12
N ASN A 2 -10.01 -8.65 -26.24
CA ASN A 2 -10.24 -7.22 -26.51
C ASN A 2 -8.94 -6.51 -26.95
N SER A 3 -9.00 -5.62 -27.94
CA SER A 3 -7.83 -4.86 -28.43
C SER A 3 -7.39 -3.74 -27.48
N LYS A 4 -8.26 -3.37 -26.52
CA LYS A 4 -8.00 -2.36 -25.51
C LYS A 4 -7.13 -2.92 -24.39
N ILE A 5 -6.06 -2.20 -24.06
CA ILE A 5 -5.21 -2.47 -22.90
C ILE A 5 -5.92 -1.93 -21.65
N GLU A 6 -6.11 -2.79 -20.66
CA GLU A 6 -6.61 -2.47 -19.33
C GLU A 6 -5.43 -2.16 -18.40
N VAL A 7 -5.32 -0.90 -17.99
CA VAL A 7 -4.34 -0.51 -16.97
C VAL A 7 -4.90 -0.82 -15.59
N ILE A 8 -4.11 -1.50 -14.77
CA ILE A 8 -4.48 -1.87 -13.40
C ILE A 8 -3.44 -1.30 -12.44
N GLY A 9 -3.85 -0.32 -11.64
CA GLY A 9 -3.02 0.24 -10.57
C GLY A 9 -3.02 -0.66 -9.32
N ILE A 10 -1.85 -1.08 -8.85
CA ILE A 10 -1.71 -1.94 -7.68
C ILE A 10 -0.61 -1.39 -6.75
N ASP A 11 -0.98 -1.08 -5.51
CA ASP A 11 -0.07 -0.75 -4.44
C ASP A 11 0.16 -1.98 -3.55
N HIS A 12 1.32 -2.61 -3.73
CA HIS A 12 1.73 -3.81 -2.99
C HIS A 12 2.28 -3.43 -1.61
N GLY A 13 1.40 -3.16 -0.65
CA GLY A 13 1.80 -2.95 0.75
C GLY A 13 2.08 -4.26 1.48
N TRP A 14 2.84 -4.19 2.58
CA TRP A 14 3.12 -5.37 3.42
C TRP A 14 1.94 -5.78 4.33
N SER A 15 1.02 -4.86 4.63
CA SER A 15 -0.22 -5.18 5.35
C SER A 15 -1.40 -5.39 4.39
N ASN A 16 -1.50 -4.56 3.35
CA ASN A 16 -2.63 -4.58 2.43
C ASN A 16 -2.19 -4.32 0.98
N ILE A 17 -2.76 -5.09 0.06
CA ILE A 17 -2.82 -4.80 -1.36
C ILE A 17 -3.96 -3.83 -1.62
N LYS A 18 -3.70 -2.81 -2.44
CA LYS A 18 -4.70 -1.81 -2.79
C LYS A 18 -4.72 -1.60 -4.29
N THR A 19 -5.91 -1.54 -4.85
CA THR A 19 -6.12 -1.14 -6.24
C THR A 19 -6.89 0.19 -6.27
N SER A 20 -7.23 0.67 -7.46
CA SER A 20 -8.06 1.86 -7.60
C SER A 20 -9.44 1.72 -6.94
N SER A 21 -9.98 0.49 -6.81
CA SER A 21 -11.26 0.23 -6.15
C SER A 21 -11.21 -0.68 -4.92
N GLN A 22 -10.21 -1.56 -4.78
CA GLN A 22 -10.16 -2.61 -3.76
C GLN A 22 -9.10 -2.36 -2.69
N VAL A 23 -9.32 -2.94 -1.51
CA VAL A 23 -8.32 -3.08 -0.43
C VAL A 23 -8.49 -4.47 0.15
N PHE A 24 -7.41 -5.24 0.25
CA PHE A 24 -7.42 -6.55 0.89
C PHE A 24 -6.07 -6.86 1.53
N VAL A 25 -6.07 -7.70 2.55
CA VAL A 25 -4.87 -8.05 3.31
C VAL A 25 -3.86 -8.73 2.39
N THR A 26 -2.58 -8.45 2.61
CA THR A 26 -1.44 -9.12 1.95
C THR A 26 -1.26 -10.53 2.53
N GLY A 27 -2.32 -11.34 2.50
CA GLY A 27 -2.37 -12.70 3.02
C GLY A 27 -2.61 -13.67 1.87
N VAL A 28 -1.77 -14.70 1.76
CA VAL A 28 -1.94 -15.82 0.83
C VAL A 28 -1.52 -17.11 1.53
N LYS A 29 -2.35 -18.14 1.46
CA LYS A 29 -2.01 -19.46 1.98
C LYS A 29 -2.39 -20.53 0.96
N GLU A 30 -1.43 -21.38 0.58
CA GLU A 30 -1.72 -22.56 -0.24
C GLU A 30 -2.64 -23.52 0.54
N ILE A 31 -3.65 -24.05 -0.14
CA ILE A 31 -4.57 -25.06 0.39
C ILE A 31 -4.40 -26.33 -0.44
N THR A 32 -4.23 -27.46 0.24
CA THR A 32 -3.95 -28.76 -0.37
C THR A 32 -5.20 -29.53 -0.82
N THR A 33 -6.39 -29.04 -0.44
CA THR A 33 -7.68 -29.65 -0.75
C THR A 33 -8.59 -28.62 -1.43
N GLU A 34 -9.42 -29.07 -2.36
CA GLU A 34 -10.44 -28.22 -2.97
C GLU A 34 -11.33 -27.59 -1.88
N PRO A 35 -11.42 -26.26 -1.82
CA PRO A 35 -12.13 -25.60 -0.73
C PRO A 35 -13.65 -25.69 -0.91
N ALA A 36 -14.36 -25.90 0.19
CA ALA A 36 -15.83 -25.90 0.18
C ALA A 36 -16.44 -24.51 -0.13
N LEU A 37 -15.67 -23.44 0.08
CA LEU A 37 -16.05 -22.05 -0.21
C LEU A 37 -14.96 -21.39 -1.06
N PHE A 38 -15.36 -20.83 -2.20
CA PHE A 38 -14.44 -20.21 -3.15
C PHE A 38 -14.20 -18.72 -2.92
N ASP A 39 -14.83 -18.10 -1.93
CA ASP A 39 -14.59 -16.69 -1.59
C ASP A 39 -13.09 -16.43 -1.37
N GLY A 40 -12.51 -15.46 -2.08
CA GLY A 40 -11.07 -15.19 -2.02
C GLY A 40 -10.15 -16.35 -2.43
N VAL A 41 -10.64 -17.40 -3.08
CA VAL A 41 -9.81 -18.52 -3.56
C VAL A 41 -9.29 -18.22 -4.95
N LEU A 42 -7.97 -18.27 -5.09
CA LEU A 42 -7.24 -18.26 -6.36
C LEU A 42 -6.83 -19.69 -6.71
N GLU A 43 -7.19 -20.17 -7.89
CA GLU A 43 -6.64 -21.40 -8.47
C GLU A 43 -5.68 -21.03 -9.59
N TYR A 44 -4.43 -21.46 -9.46
CA TYR A 44 -3.36 -21.15 -10.41
C TYR A 44 -2.36 -22.30 -10.44
N ASN A 45 -1.96 -22.74 -11.63
CA ASN A 45 -1.07 -23.89 -11.85
C ASN A 45 -1.49 -25.17 -11.11
N GLY A 46 -2.80 -25.46 -11.08
CA GLY A 46 -3.37 -26.66 -10.44
C GLY A 46 -3.31 -26.65 -8.91
N LYS A 47 -3.03 -25.49 -8.30
CA LYS A 47 -3.00 -25.29 -6.85
C LYS A 47 -4.04 -24.27 -6.41
N TYR A 48 -4.53 -24.42 -5.18
CA TYR A 48 -5.46 -23.49 -4.56
C TYR A 48 -4.75 -22.59 -3.55
N TYR A 49 -5.09 -21.32 -3.56
CA TYR A 49 -4.55 -20.31 -2.67
C TYR A 49 -5.69 -19.49 -2.06
N LYS A 50 -5.79 -19.46 -0.72
CA LYS A 50 -6.69 -18.53 -0.02
C LYS A 50 -6.03 -17.17 0.07
N VAL A 51 -6.62 -16.19 -0.59
CA VAL A 51 -6.23 -14.77 -0.50
C VAL A 51 -7.01 -14.10 0.62
N GLY A 52 -6.31 -13.29 1.43
CA GLY A 52 -6.81 -12.70 2.67
C GLY A 52 -6.38 -13.49 3.90
N GLY A 53 -7.10 -13.31 5.01
CA GLY A 53 -6.70 -13.86 6.31
C GLY A 53 -5.55 -13.08 6.94
N ASP A 54 -4.61 -13.77 7.55
CA ASP A 54 -3.45 -13.16 8.20
C ASP A 54 -2.49 -12.56 7.17
N ARG A 55 -1.95 -11.38 7.49
CA ARG A 55 -0.94 -10.76 6.63
C ARG A 55 0.34 -11.59 6.62
N GLN A 56 1.02 -11.53 5.49
CA GLN A 56 2.34 -12.14 5.32
C GLN A 56 3.39 -11.46 6.20
N GLU A 57 4.40 -12.23 6.57
CA GLU A 57 5.57 -11.71 7.23
C GLU A 57 6.33 -10.77 6.29
N VAL A 58 6.92 -9.74 6.89
CA VAL A 58 7.74 -8.79 6.14
C VAL A 58 9.05 -9.45 5.79
N ARG A 59 9.41 -9.42 4.50
CA ARG A 59 10.70 -9.89 3.99
C ARG A 59 11.55 -8.75 3.44
N ASN A 60 12.76 -9.06 2.97
CA ASN A 60 13.64 -8.04 2.43
C ASN A 60 13.06 -7.47 1.15
N THR A 61 12.66 -8.28 0.17
CA THR A 61 12.06 -7.81 -1.09
C THR A 61 10.70 -8.45 -1.37
N LYS A 62 9.90 -7.82 -2.23
CA LYS A 62 8.58 -8.34 -2.65
C LYS A 62 8.68 -9.47 -3.68
N THR A 63 9.89 -9.78 -4.14
CA THR A 63 10.16 -10.75 -5.21
C THR A 63 10.83 -12.02 -4.69
N GLU A 64 10.91 -12.20 -3.36
CA GLU A 64 11.56 -13.39 -2.76
C GLU A 64 10.80 -14.69 -3.01
N ASP A 65 9.49 -14.63 -3.16
CA ASP A 65 8.64 -15.78 -3.50
C ASP A 65 7.45 -15.35 -4.36
N GLU A 66 6.54 -16.27 -4.64
CA GLU A 66 5.38 -16.04 -5.51
C GLU A 66 4.22 -15.28 -4.85
N THR A 67 4.33 -14.94 -3.56
CA THR A 67 3.24 -14.34 -2.78
C THR A 67 2.67 -13.09 -3.45
N PHE A 68 3.53 -12.13 -3.82
CA PHE A 68 3.06 -10.87 -4.41
C PHE A 68 2.58 -11.03 -5.86
N TYR A 69 3.02 -12.06 -6.57
CA TYR A 69 2.50 -12.43 -7.88
C TYR A 69 1.09 -13.00 -7.77
N LEU A 70 0.85 -13.94 -6.85
CA LEU A 70 -0.48 -14.48 -6.56
C LEU A 70 -1.46 -13.38 -6.13
N LEU A 71 -1.00 -12.47 -5.26
CA LEU A 71 -1.76 -11.27 -4.88
C LEU A 71 -2.04 -10.33 -6.06
N THR A 72 -1.13 -10.26 -7.03
CA THR A 72 -1.32 -9.49 -8.28
C THR A 72 -2.42 -10.12 -9.13
N LEU A 73 -2.44 -11.44 -9.30
CA LEU A 73 -3.51 -12.13 -10.04
C LEU A 73 -4.88 -11.89 -9.39
N ALA A 74 -4.96 -12.00 -8.06
CA ALA A 74 -6.18 -11.69 -7.32
C ALA A 74 -6.61 -10.22 -7.47
N ALA A 75 -5.67 -9.27 -7.41
CA ALA A 75 -5.96 -7.84 -7.62
C ALA A 75 -6.49 -7.57 -9.04
N VAL A 76 -5.86 -8.16 -10.06
CA VAL A 76 -6.29 -8.06 -11.46
C VAL A 76 -7.69 -8.64 -11.62
N ALA A 77 -7.95 -9.85 -11.13
CA ALA A 77 -9.29 -10.45 -11.20
C ALA A 77 -10.36 -9.60 -10.53
N LYS A 78 -10.11 -9.04 -9.34
CA LYS A 78 -11.07 -8.17 -8.65
C LYS A 78 -11.38 -6.89 -9.46
N GLU A 79 -10.38 -6.27 -10.09
CA GLU A 79 -10.62 -5.11 -10.95
C GLU A 79 -11.32 -5.47 -12.27
N LEU A 80 -10.93 -6.57 -12.92
CA LEU A 80 -11.56 -7.03 -14.16
C LEU A 80 -13.02 -7.43 -13.93
N LYS A 81 -13.32 -8.16 -12.85
CA LYS A 81 -14.69 -8.51 -12.42
C LYS A 81 -15.57 -7.26 -12.29
N ARG A 82 -15.07 -6.22 -11.61
CA ARG A 82 -15.77 -4.94 -11.47
C ARG A 82 -16.00 -4.24 -12.81
N ARG A 83 -15.10 -4.43 -13.78
CA ARG A 83 -15.19 -3.90 -15.15
C ARG A 83 -16.04 -4.80 -16.07
N GLY A 84 -16.54 -5.94 -15.60
CA GLY A 84 -17.28 -6.92 -16.41
C GLY A 84 -16.41 -7.64 -17.44
N LEU A 85 -15.11 -7.78 -17.16
CA LEU A 85 -14.12 -8.39 -18.05
C LEU A 85 -13.60 -9.70 -17.44
N PHE A 86 -13.41 -10.70 -18.29
CA PHE A 86 -12.81 -11.99 -17.94
C PHE A 86 -11.62 -12.34 -18.84
N GLU A 87 -11.53 -11.68 -20.00
CA GLU A 87 -10.35 -11.70 -20.87
C GLU A 87 -9.82 -10.27 -21.05
N ALA A 88 -8.52 -10.04 -20.85
CA ALA A 88 -7.94 -8.71 -21.04
C ALA A 88 -6.44 -8.72 -21.34
N ARG A 89 -6.00 -7.76 -22.15
CA ARG A 89 -4.60 -7.35 -22.21
C ARG A 89 -4.35 -6.38 -21.06
N VAL A 90 -3.50 -6.75 -20.11
CA VAL A 90 -3.28 -6.02 -18.87
C VAL A 90 -1.93 -5.31 -18.91
N PHE A 91 -1.92 -4.05 -18.49
CA PHE A 91 -0.70 -3.29 -18.20
C PHE A 91 -0.66 -2.95 -16.72
N LEU A 92 0.34 -3.46 -16.02
CA LEU A 92 0.45 -3.31 -14.57
C LEU A 92 1.09 -1.97 -14.23
N ALA A 93 0.45 -1.19 -13.37
CA ALA A 93 0.98 0.06 -12.85
C ALA A 93 1.19 -0.10 -11.33
N VAL A 94 2.44 -0.26 -10.90
CA VAL A 94 2.78 -0.73 -9.56
C VAL A 94 3.72 0.21 -8.81
N GLY A 95 3.92 -0.03 -7.52
CA GLY A 95 4.68 0.86 -6.64
C GLY A 95 5.78 0.20 -5.81
N LEU A 96 6.87 0.93 -5.61
CA LEU A 96 7.93 0.61 -4.65
C LEU A 96 8.20 1.81 -3.72
N PRO A 97 8.71 1.57 -2.49
CA PRO A 97 9.15 2.65 -1.61
C PRO A 97 10.17 3.56 -2.30
N LEU A 98 10.18 4.85 -1.95
CA LEU A 98 10.94 5.89 -2.66
C LEU A 98 12.43 5.56 -2.81
N THR A 99 13.10 5.21 -1.71
CA THR A 99 14.55 4.93 -1.74
C THR A 99 14.90 3.57 -2.33
N ARG A 100 13.93 2.64 -2.39
CA ARG A 100 14.11 1.28 -2.93
C ARG A 100 13.79 1.20 -4.42
N PHE A 101 13.10 2.22 -4.94
CA PHE A 101 12.67 2.29 -6.33
C PHE A 101 13.83 2.02 -7.32
N GLY A 102 14.97 2.68 -7.14
CA GLY A 102 16.10 2.56 -8.07
C GLY A 102 16.69 1.16 -8.14
N SER A 103 16.83 0.49 -6.99
CA SER A 103 17.46 -0.83 -6.89
C SER A 103 16.51 -1.98 -7.24
N GLU A 104 15.22 -1.87 -6.93
CA GLU A 104 14.27 -3.00 -7.07
C GLU A 104 13.37 -2.93 -8.31
N LYS A 105 13.32 -1.80 -9.00
CA LYS A 105 12.41 -1.61 -10.14
C LYS A 105 12.55 -2.70 -11.21
N SER A 106 13.77 -3.00 -11.62
CA SER A 106 14.01 -3.95 -12.72
C SER A 106 13.57 -5.36 -12.34
N ASP A 107 13.93 -5.81 -11.14
CA ASP A 107 13.58 -7.13 -10.64
C ASP A 107 12.07 -7.26 -10.42
N PHE A 108 11.41 -6.20 -9.94
CA PHE A 108 9.97 -6.23 -9.74
C PHE A 108 9.19 -6.27 -11.07
N ILE A 109 9.65 -5.57 -12.10
CA ILE A 109 9.07 -5.69 -13.45
C ILE A 109 9.26 -7.10 -13.98
N LYS A 110 10.48 -7.64 -13.90
CA LYS A 110 10.78 -9.01 -14.36
C LYS A 110 9.92 -10.03 -13.65
N TYR A 111 9.78 -9.91 -12.33
CA TYR A 111 8.95 -10.78 -11.50
C TYR A 111 7.48 -10.76 -11.92
N LEU A 112 6.86 -9.58 -12.06
CA LEU A 112 5.44 -9.46 -12.41
C LEU A 112 5.12 -9.77 -13.88
N THR A 113 6.14 -9.84 -14.74
CA THR A 113 5.97 -10.04 -16.18
C THR A 113 6.67 -11.29 -16.69
N ALA A 114 7.11 -12.17 -15.79
CA ALA A 114 7.77 -13.43 -16.10
C ALA A 114 6.88 -14.34 -16.95
N GLU A 115 5.59 -14.38 -16.63
CA GLU A 115 4.56 -15.05 -17.41
C GLU A 115 3.71 -14.00 -18.15
N LYS A 116 3.53 -14.18 -19.46
CA LYS A 116 2.87 -13.20 -20.33
C LYS A 116 1.44 -13.54 -20.67
N ASP A 117 1.10 -14.81 -20.76
CA ASP A 117 -0.23 -15.31 -21.08
C ASP A 117 -0.64 -16.23 -19.93
N VAL A 118 -1.66 -15.82 -19.16
CA VAL A 118 -1.97 -16.43 -17.85
C VAL A 118 -3.45 -16.77 -17.80
N GLU A 119 -3.75 -18.04 -17.54
CA GLU A 119 -5.10 -18.51 -17.18
C GLU A 119 -5.15 -18.89 -15.71
N PHE A 120 -6.19 -18.45 -15.01
CA PHE A 120 -6.40 -18.76 -13.59
C PHE A 120 -7.88 -18.62 -13.21
N LEU A 121 -8.29 -19.21 -12.08
CA LEU A 121 -9.62 -18.98 -11.53
C LEU A 121 -9.51 -18.12 -10.27
N PHE A 122 -10.40 -17.16 -10.11
CA PHE A 122 -10.56 -16.43 -8.85
C PHE A 122 -12.03 -16.43 -8.46
N GLU A 123 -12.33 -16.94 -7.26
CA GLU A 123 -13.71 -17.16 -6.80
C GLU A 123 -14.53 -18.03 -7.76
N ASN A 124 -13.91 -19.09 -8.30
CA ASN A 124 -14.46 -20.01 -9.31
C ASN A 124 -14.87 -19.34 -10.64
N VAL A 125 -14.33 -18.16 -10.92
CA VAL A 125 -14.49 -17.46 -12.21
C VAL A 125 -13.18 -17.54 -12.97
N LYS A 126 -13.24 -18.06 -14.21
CA LYS A 126 -12.06 -18.15 -15.08
C LYS A 126 -11.68 -16.77 -15.63
N TYR A 127 -10.39 -16.45 -15.56
CA TYR A 127 -9.78 -15.29 -16.20
C TYR A 127 -8.68 -15.73 -17.16
N HIS A 128 -8.55 -15.02 -18.27
CA HIS A 128 -7.43 -15.16 -19.21
C HIS A 128 -6.83 -13.78 -19.49
N ILE A 129 -5.62 -13.53 -19.01
CA ILE A 129 -4.97 -12.24 -19.15
C ILE A 129 -3.68 -12.35 -19.96
N GLN A 130 -3.41 -11.31 -20.75
CA GLN A 130 -2.11 -11.10 -21.39
C GLN A 130 -1.40 -9.93 -20.72
N ILE A 131 -0.37 -10.20 -19.93
CA ILE A 131 0.41 -9.17 -19.23
C ILE A 131 1.40 -8.53 -20.21
N GLU A 132 1.01 -7.41 -20.80
CA GLU A 132 1.82 -6.68 -21.78
C GLU A 132 3.15 -6.25 -21.18
N ASN A 133 3.09 -5.49 -20.09
CA ASN A 133 4.25 -5.01 -19.35
C ASN A 133 3.83 -4.47 -17.97
N ALA A 134 4.82 -4.07 -17.18
CA ALA A 134 4.63 -3.34 -15.93
C ALA A 134 5.41 -2.02 -15.96
N VAL A 135 4.86 -1.00 -15.31
CA VAL A 135 5.58 0.22 -14.94
C VAL A 135 5.58 0.34 -13.42
N VAL A 136 6.73 0.72 -12.88
CA VAL A 136 6.88 0.98 -11.45
C VAL A 136 6.94 2.47 -11.23
N PHE A 137 6.25 2.94 -10.20
CA PHE A 137 6.29 4.31 -9.71
C PHE A 137 6.84 4.37 -8.27
N PRO A 138 7.46 5.49 -7.87
CA PRO A 138 7.75 5.73 -6.48
C PRO A 138 6.44 5.92 -5.69
N GLN A 139 6.30 5.17 -4.59
CA GLN A 139 5.31 5.40 -3.55
C GLN A 139 5.44 6.83 -2.99
N CYS A 140 4.40 7.34 -2.32
CA CYS A 140 4.29 8.74 -1.86
C CYS A 140 4.11 9.77 -3.00
N TYR A 141 4.96 9.75 -4.03
CA TYR A 141 4.84 10.65 -5.19
C TYR A 141 3.53 10.45 -5.95
N ALA A 142 3.21 9.20 -6.32
CA ALA A 142 2.02 8.94 -7.12
C ALA A 142 0.71 9.32 -6.43
N ALA A 143 0.66 9.21 -5.09
CA ALA A 143 -0.51 9.61 -4.31
C ALA A 143 -0.81 11.12 -4.32
N VAL A 144 0.15 11.94 -4.73
CA VAL A 144 0.02 13.41 -4.76
C VAL A 144 0.32 14.04 -6.11
N ALA A 145 0.66 13.24 -7.13
CA ALA A 145 1.11 13.73 -8.43
C ALA A 145 0.12 14.71 -9.10
N ASP A 146 -1.18 14.45 -8.95
CA ASP A 146 -2.27 15.31 -9.44
C ASP A 146 -2.47 16.59 -8.61
N LYS A 147 -1.92 16.63 -7.40
CA LYS A 147 -2.05 17.74 -6.43
C LYS A 147 -0.79 18.58 -6.31
N LEU A 148 0.35 18.18 -6.89
CA LEU A 148 1.62 18.92 -6.79
C LEU A 148 1.47 20.40 -7.16
N GLN A 149 0.62 20.72 -8.14
CA GLN A 149 0.37 22.10 -8.57
C GLN A 149 -0.37 22.96 -7.53
N THR A 150 -1.06 22.33 -6.59
CA THR A 150 -1.78 23.00 -5.49
C THR A 150 -0.88 23.29 -4.29
N PHE A 151 0.30 22.67 -4.23
CA PHE A 151 1.22 22.86 -3.11
C PHE A 151 1.96 24.20 -3.21
N GLY A 152 2.32 24.71 -2.03
CA GLY A 152 3.10 25.93 -1.90
C GLY A 152 4.56 25.75 -2.35
N LYS A 153 5.36 26.79 -2.16
CA LYS A 153 6.78 26.80 -2.55
C LYS A 153 7.59 25.67 -1.88
N LYS A 154 7.27 25.34 -0.63
CA LYS A 154 7.86 24.23 0.12
C LYS A 154 6.75 23.45 0.79
N THR A 155 6.75 22.14 0.63
CA THR A 155 5.79 21.26 1.28
C THR A 155 6.45 19.91 1.53
N LEU A 156 6.22 19.32 2.69
CA LEU A 156 6.71 18.00 3.04
C LEU A 156 5.58 16.99 2.90
N ILE A 157 5.75 15.98 2.06
CA ILE A 157 4.80 14.87 1.94
C ILE A 157 5.33 13.72 2.80
N VAL A 158 4.47 13.18 3.66
CA VAL A 158 4.83 12.08 4.57
C VAL A 158 3.82 10.96 4.38
N ASP A 159 4.22 9.90 3.68
CA ASP A 159 3.41 8.69 3.50
C ASP A 159 3.74 7.71 4.61
N VAL A 160 2.78 7.53 5.53
CA VAL A 160 2.92 6.57 6.64
C VAL A 160 2.28 5.27 6.20
N GLY A 161 3.11 4.41 5.60
CA GLY A 161 2.73 3.09 5.11
C GLY A 161 2.71 2.02 6.22
N SER A 162 2.38 0.80 5.81
CA SER A 162 2.35 -0.34 6.74
C SER A 162 3.73 -0.73 7.24
N TRP A 163 4.76 -0.60 6.41
CA TRP A 163 6.14 -0.96 6.77
C TRP A 163 7.07 0.24 6.81
N THR A 164 6.87 1.21 5.91
CA THR A 164 7.75 2.36 5.74
C THR A 164 7.04 3.66 6.08
N ILE A 165 7.84 4.66 6.47
CA ILE A 165 7.46 6.07 6.46
C ILE A 165 8.30 6.72 5.38
N ASP A 166 7.67 7.23 4.33
CA ASP A 166 8.34 7.90 3.22
C ASP A 166 8.19 9.42 3.35
N ILE A 167 9.30 10.12 3.53
CA ILE A 167 9.38 11.58 3.64
C ILE A 167 9.89 12.11 2.31
N MET A 168 9.05 12.89 1.62
CA MET A 168 9.34 13.47 0.31
C MET A 168 9.17 15.00 0.36
N PRO A 169 10.27 15.76 0.37
CA PRO A 169 10.21 17.21 0.25
C PRO A 169 9.84 17.61 -1.17
N VAL A 170 8.94 18.57 -1.30
CA VAL A 170 8.52 19.17 -2.57
C VAL A 170 8.91 20.64 -2.52
N ASN A 171 9.79 21.05 -3.44
CA ASN A 171 10.24 22.42 -3.61
C ASN A 171 9.81 22.92 -4.98
N ASP A 172 9.15 24.07 -5.03
CA ASP A 172 8.62 24.67 -6.27
C ASP A 172 7.82 23.63 -7.11
N ARG A 173 6.99 22.84 -6.42
CA ARG A 173 6.09 21.81 -6.98
C ARG A 173 6.79 20.60 -7.62
N ALA A 174 8.10 20.46 -7.40
CA ALA A 174 8.88 19.30 -7.81
C ALA A 174 9.46 18.55 -6.59
N PRO A 175 9.47 17.22 -6.59
CA PRO A 175 10.17 16.44 -5.56
C PRO A 175 11.66 16.77 -5.51
N ASP A 176 12.21 16.93 -4.32
CA ASP A 176 13.65 17.00 -4.08
C ASP A 176 14.17 15.59 -3.77
N GLU A 177 14.44 14.82 -4.83
CA GLU A 177 14.86 13.41 -4.74
C GLU A 177 16.09 13.21 -3.84
N SER A 178 17.01 14.19 -3.82
CA SER A 178 18.24 14.14 -3.00
C SER A 178 18.00 14.15 -1.49
N LYS A 179 16.79 14.54 -1.07
CA LYS A 179 16.37 14.62 0.33
C LYS A 179 15.22 13.67 0.67
N CYS A 180 14.83 12.81 -0.26
CA CYS A 180 13.83 11.77 0.00
C CYS A 180 14.39 10.72 0.96
N VAL A 181 13.55 10.29 1.89
CA VAL A 181 13.93 9.31 2.91
C VAL A 181 12.82 8.28 3.07
N THR A 182 13.21 7.02 3.26
CA THR A 182 12.32 5.92 3.63
C THR A 182 12.80 5.32 4.95
N ILE A 183 11.94 5.31 5.97
CA ILE A 183 12.25 4.79 7.30
C ILE A 183 11.48 3.47 7.49
N PRO A 184 12.12 2.33 7.78
CA PRO A 184 11.45 1.03 7.95
C PRO A 184 10.79 0.89 9.33
N ARG A 185 9.96 1.87 9.71
CA ARG A 185 9.27 1.97 11.00
C ARG A 185 7.81 2.37 10.82
N GLY A 186 7.10 1.71 9.90
CA GLY A 186 5.68 1.94 9.63
C GLY A 186 4.74 1.28 10.64
N LEU A 187 3.45 1.26 10.34
CA LEU A 187 2.39 0.82 11.27
C LEU A 187 2.58 -0.61 11.83
N ILE A 188 3.15 -1.54 11.07
CA ILE A 188 3.43 -2.92 11.55
C ILE A 188 4.35 -2.91 12.78
N THR A 189 5.31 -1.99 12.83
CA THR A 189 6.20 -1.85 14.01
C THR A 189 5.44 -1.32 15.24
N CYS A 190 4.45 -0.45 15.04
CA CYS A 190 3.56 0.00 16.11
C CYS A 190 2.68 -1.14 16.63
N MET A 191 2.07 -1.92 15.73
CA MET A 191 1.25 -3.09 16.10
C MET A 191 2.05 -4.14 16.88
N ARG A 192 3.32 -4.36 16.49
CA ARG A 192 4.25 -5.22 17.26
C ARG A 192 4.51 -4.67 18.66
N SER A 193 4.83 -3.38 18.79
CA SER A 193 5.05 -2.71 20.08
C SER A 193 3.84 -2.83 21.02
N ILE A 194 2.63 -2.64 20.47
CA ILE A 194 1.38 -2.80 21.21
C ILE A 194 1.28 -4.22 21.79
N ASN A 195 1.49 -5.24 20.96
CA ASN A 195 1.43 -6.62 21.42
C ASN A 195 2.50 -6.96 22.46
N GLU A 196 3.72 -6.48 22.27
CA GLU A 196 4.79 -6.62 23.27
C GLU A 196 4.39 -6.01 24.63
N GLN A 197 3.77 -4.83 24.64
CA GLN A 197 3.30 -4.22 25.88
C GLN A 197 2.10 -4.93 26.50
N CYS A 198 1.16 -5.42 25.69
CA CYS A 198 0.03 -6.22 26.16
C CYS A 198 0.52 -7.49 26.84
N VAL A 199 1.45 -8.23 26.22
CA VAL A 199 2.06 -9.43 26.81
C VAL A 199 2.78 -9.07 28.10
N ARG A 200 3.61 -8.02 28.09
CA ARG A 200 4.38 -7.61 29.27
C ARG A 200 3.50 -7.20 30.46
N LYS A 201 2.41 -6.47 30.23
CA LYS A 201 1.59 -5.86 31.29
C LYS A 201 0.41 -6.73 31.71
N LEU A 202 -0.13 -7.53 30.79
CA LEU A 202 -1.39 -8.25 30.96
C LEU A 202 -1.27 -9.76 30.70
N ASN A 203 -0.10 -10.24 30.25
CA ASN A 203 0.15 -11.63 29.87
C ASN A 203 -0.86 -12.15 28.82
N GLY A 204 -1.19 -11.29 27.84
CA GLY A 204 -2.08 -11.62 26.74
C GLY A 204 -1.78 -10.79 25.49
N GLU A 205 -2.10 -11.35 24.33
CA GLU A 205 -1.97 -10.68 23.03
C GLU A 205 -3.28 -10.02 22.62
N LEU A 206 -3.17 -9.00 21.76
CA LEU A 206 -4.31 -8.33 21.13
C LEU A 206 -4.28 -8.65 19.63
N ASP A 207 -5.40 -9.18 19.14
CA ASP A 207 -5.58 -9.48 17.72
C ASP A 207 -5.35 -8.22 16.86
N GLU A 208 -4.64 -8.39 15.74
CA GLU A 208 -4.26 -7.28 14.86
C GLU A 208 -5.50 -6.54 14.32
N THR A 209 -6.63 -7.22 14.14
CA THR A 209 -7.89 -6.60 13.68
C THR A 209 -8.39 -5.54 14.67
N PHE A 210 -8.34 -5.80 15.97
CA PHE A 210 -8.70 -4.82 16.99
C PHE A 210 -7.75 -3.63 16.98
N ILE A 211 -6.44 -3.87 16.83
CA ILE A 211 -5.45 -2.78 16.74
C ILE A 211 -5.73 -1.91 15.52
N GLN A 212 -6.01 -2.52 14.37
CA GLN A 212 -6.34 -1.82 13.13
C GLN A 212 -7.64 -1.00 13.27
N ASP A 213 -8.65 -1.50 14.00
CA ASP A 213 -9.89 -0.76 14.27
C ASP A 213 -9.65 0.46 15.17
N ILE A 214 -8.81 0.33 16.20
CA ILE A 214 -8.37 1.47 17.02
C ILE A 214 -7.64 2.50 16.15
N MET A 215 -6.68 2.06 15.33
CA MET A 215 -5.92 2.95 14.43
C MET A 215 -6.82 3.69 13.42
N ARG A 216 -7.86 3.03 12.92
CA ARG A 216 -8.74 3.58 11.89
C ARG A 216 -9.83 4.49 12.45
N THR A 217 -10.34 4.21 13.64
CA THR A 217 -11.56 4.86 14.17
C THR A 217 -11.37 5.58 15.49
N GLY A 218 -10.26 5.32 16.20
CA GLY A 218 -10.05 5.78 17.56
C GLY A 218 -10.85 5.00 18.61
N ARG A 219 -11.53 3.91 18.21
CA ARG A 219 -12.49 3.18 19.04
C ARG A 219 -12.37 1.68 18.78
N CYS A 220 -12.62 0.88 19.80
CA CYS A 220 -12.77 -0.57 19.68
C CYS A 220 -13.46 -1.10 20.95
N GLU A 221 -14.38 -2.05 20.80
CA GLU A 221 -15.07 -2.67 21.93
C GLU A 221 -14.25 -3.85 22.47
N ILE A 222 -13.25 -3.52 23.29
CA ILE A 222 -12.36 -4.49 23.97
C ILE A 222 -12.17 -4.10 25.44
N ASP A 223 -11.52 -4.97 26.22
CA ASP A 223 -11.14 -4.64 27.60
C ASP A 223 -10.30 -3.34 27.61
N ARG A 224 -10.75 -2.40 28.45
CA ARG A 224 -10.19 -1.06 28.55
C ARG A 224 -8.67 -1.06 28.81
N LYS A 225 -8.14 -2.04 29.53
CA LYS A 225 -6.70 -2.15 29.78
C LYS A 225 -5.90 -2.35 28.49
N TYR A 226 -6.40 -3.17 27.57
CA TYR A 226 -5.77 -3.39 26.27
C TYR A 226 -5.93 -2.16 25.38
N PHE A 227 -7.11 -1.53 25.38
CA PHE A 227 -7.35 -0.29 24.64
C PHE A 227 -6.41 0.84 25.08
N ASP A 228 -6.25 1.03 26.39
CA ASP A 228 -5.41 2.10 26.93
C ASP A 228 -3.91 1.87 26.59
N ILE A 229 -3.44 0.62 26.59
CA ILE A 229 -2.09 0.26 26.12
C ILE A 229 -1.95 0.57 24.63
N ALA A 230 -2.89 0.10 23.81
CA ALA A 230 -2.84 0.30 22.37
C ALA A 230 -2.84 1.79 22.01
N LYS A 231 -3.72 2.58 22.63
CA LYS A 231 -3.81 4.02 22.43
C LYS A 231 -2.49 4.72 22.78
N ALA A 232 -1.90 4.42 23.94
CA ALA A 232 -0.64 5.03 24.36
C ALA A 232 0.52 4.74 23.38
N GLU A 233 0.62 3.50 22.92
CA GLU A 233 1.66 3.10 21.95
C GLU A 233 1.45 3.70 20.55
N ILE A 234 0.18 3.94 20.15
CA ILE A 234 -0.14 4.66 18.90
C ILE A 234 0.23 6.14 19.01
N GLU A 235 -0.05 6.77 20.15
CA GLU A 235 0.35 8.17 20.42
C GLU A 235 1.88 8.29 20.40
N GLU A 236 2.59 7.38 21.06
CA GLU A 236 4.07 7.36 21.03
C GLU A 236 4.62 7.10 19.61
N PHE A 237 3.94 6.26 18.83
CA PHE A 237 4.28 6.09 17.41
C PHE A 237 4.17 7.41 16.64
N CYS A 238 3.10 8.17 16.83
CA CYS A 238 2.94 9.47 16.18
C CYS A 238 4.04 10.45 16.58
N ASP A 239 4.41 10.48 17.86
CA ASP A 239 5.54 11.29 18.36
C ASP A 239 6.86 10.90 17.68
N ARG A 240 7.12 9.61 17.50
CA ARG A 240 8.31 9.14 16.77
C ARG A 240 8.31 9.56 15.29
N VAL A 241 7.14 9.61 14.64
CA VAL A 241 7.02 10.16 13.27
C VAL A 241 7.40 11.64 13.26
N TYR A 242 6.86 12.44 14.18
CA TYR A 242 7.21 13.86 14.30
C TYR A 242 8.69 14.08 14.63
N ASN A 243 9.26 13.26 15.50
CA ASN A 243 10.69 13.31 15.83
C ASN A 243 11.55 13.02 14.61
N SER A 244 11.18 12.00 13.82
CA SER A 244 11.87 11.69 12.57
C SER A 244 11.85 12.89 11.61
N ILE A 245 10.69 13.55 11.45
CA ILE A 245 10.59 14.75 10.61
C ILE A 245 11.54 15.86 11.10
N ARG A 246 11.67 16.06 12.42
CA ARG A 246 12.62 17.04 13.00
C ARG A 246 14.08 16.62 12.81
N GLU A 247 14.40 15.35 12.97
CA GLU A 247 15.75 14.79 12.77
C GLU A 247 16.24 15.00 11.33
N TYR A 248 15.34 14.92 10.33
CA TYR A 248 15.64 15.26 8.95
C TYR A 248 15.62 16.78 8.64
N GLY A 249 15.55 17.62 9.68
CA GLY A 249 15.74 19.07 9.58
C GLY A 249 14.49 19.87 9.23
N TYR A 250 13.30 19.27 9.33
CA TYR A 250 12.04 19.97 9.03
C TYR A 250 11.37 20.49 10.31
N ASN A 251 11.11 21.80 10.34
CA ASN A 251 10.41 22.44 11.45
C ASN A 251 8.89 22.24 11.33
N LEU A 252 8.31 21.49 12.27
CA LEU A 252 6.89 21.16 12.30
C LEU A 252 5.96 22.38 12.38
N SER A 253 6.41 23.48 12.98
CA SER A 253 5.59 24.69 13.16
C SER A 253 5.54 25.59 11.92
N THR A 254 6.49 25.46 11.00
CA THR A 254 6.62 26.36 9.83
C THR A 254 6.51 25.65 8.50
N MET A 255 6.84 24.36 8.44
CA MET A 255 6.80 23.59 7.20
C MET A 255 5.36 23.13 6.93
N PRO A 256 4.76 23.41 5.75
CA PRO A 256 3.54 22.73 5.35
C PRO A 256 3.77 21.23 5.23
N ILE A 257 2.97 20.42 5.92
CA ILE A 257 3.08 18.96 5.93
C ILE A 257 1.78 18.35 5.42
N VAL A 258 1.90 17.39 4.51
CA VAL A 258 0.77 16.60 4.02
C VAL A 258 1.03 15.14 4.38
N PHE A 259 0.25 14.61 5.32
CA PHE A 259 0.26 13.17 5.60
C PHE A 259 -0.60 12.42 4.60
N VAL A 260 -0.10 11.29 4.10
CA VAL A 260 -0.75 10.49 3.06
C VAL A 260 -0.85 9.03 3.50
N GLY A 261 -1.86 8.33 2.97
CA GLY A 261 -2.00 6.87 3.12
C GLY A 261 -2.74 6.45 4.38
N GLY A 262 -2.65 5.15 4.71
CA GLY A 262 -3.34 4.56 5.86
C GLY A 262 -2.93 5.18 7.19
N GLY A 263 -1.64 5.45 7.38
CA GLY A 263 -1.15 6.08 8.60
C GLY A 263 -1.49 7.56 8.71
N ALA A 264 -1.96 8.24 7.65
CA ALA A 264 -2.47 9.61 7.77
C ALA A 264 -3.71 9.68 8.68
N VAL A 265 -4.55 8.63 8.70
CA VAL A 265 -5.68 8.52 9.63
C VAL A 265 -5.17 8.44 11.06
N VAL A 266 -4.13 7.62 11.30
CA VAL A 266 -3.50 7.46 12.62
C VAL A 266 -2.92 8.80 13.10
N MET A 267 -2.14 9.48 12.26
CA MET A 267 -1.58 10.80 12.58
C MET A 267 -2.67 11.85 12.85
N LYS A 268 -3.81 11.77 12.16
CA LYS A 268 -4.94 12.69 12.37
C LYS A 268 -5.66 12.45 13.69
N LEU A 269 -5.83 11.20 14.09
CA LEU A 269 -6.58 10.82 15.29
C LEU A 269 -5.73 10.91 16.57
N PHE A 270 -4.45 10.54 16.47
CA PHE A 270 -3.57 10.33 17.63
C PHE A 270 -2.34 11.23 17.64
N GLY A 271 -2.06 11.98 16.57
CA GLY A 271 -0.88 12.83 16.49
C GLY A 271 -0.91 14.07 17.40
N GLY A 272 -2.07 14.47 17.92
CA GLY A 272 -2.18 15.56 18.90
C GLY A 272 -1.82 16.97 18.41
N LEU A 273 -1.22 17.12 17.21
CA LEU A 273 -0.90 18.42 16.62
C LEU A 273 -2.06 18.96 15.76
N ASN A 274 -2.77 19.95 16.30
CA ASN A 274 -3.78 20.71 15.57
C ASN A 274 -3.20 22.03 15.06
N GLN A 275 -2.44 21.95 13.95
CA GLN A 275 -1.79 23.12 13.34
C GLN A 275 -2.29 23.35 11.90
N ASN A 276 -2.46 24.61 11.50
CA ASN A 276 -3.03 24.98 10.19
C ASN A 276 -2.14 24.61 8.99
N ASN A 277 -0.85 24.34 9.22
CA ASN A 277 0.11 23.92 8.21
C ASN A 277 0.14 22.40 8.00
N ILE A 278 -0.63 21.63 8.76
CA ILE A 278 -0.73 20.17 8.61
C ILE A 278 -2.05 19.82 7.91
N SER A 279 -1.96 18.98 6.89
CA SER A 279 -3.12 18.47 6.14
C SER A 279 -3.00 16.98 5.88
N TYR A 280 -4.10 16.35 5.48
CA TYR A 280 -4.21 14.90 5.38
C TYR A 280 -4.90 14.46 4.09
N ILE A 281 -4.29 13.51 3.38
CA ILE A 281 -4.90 12.76 2.29
C ILE A 281 -5.21 11.36 2.82
N LEU A 282 -6.46 11.17 3.24
CA LEU A 282 -6.91 9.96 3.95
C LEU A 282 -7.32 8.82 3.01
N ASP A 283 -7.31 9.02 1.69
CA ASP A 283 -7.62 7.94 0.75
C ASP A 283 -6.46 6.93 0.71
N VAL A 284 -6.66 5.80 1.37
CA VAL A 284 -5.67 4.72 1.44
C VAL A 284 -5.30 4.15 0.08
N ARG A 285 -6.12 4.38 -0.96
CA ARG A 285 -5.89 3.92 -2.34
C ARG A 285 -5.19 4.97 -3.21
N ALA A 286 -4.78 6.12 -2.65
CA ALA A 286 -4.23 7.24 -3.42
C ALA A 286 -3.04 6.82 -4.30
N ASN A 287 -2.10 6.01 -3.77
CA ASN A 287 -0.98 5.48 -4.55
C ASN A 287 -1.46 4.65 -5.76
N ALA A 288 -2.33 3.66 -5.54
CA ALA A 288 -2.84 2.79 -6.60
C ALA A 288 -3.60 3.57 -7.70
N LYS A 289 -4.42 4.55 -7.30
CA LYS A 289 -5.10 5.46 -8.24
C LYS A 289 -4.11 6.30 -9.03
N GLY A 290 -3.10 6.83 -8.36
CA GLY A 290 -2.02 7.60 -8.98
C GLY A 290 -1.26 6.78 -10.03
N TYR A 291 -0.90 5.53 -9.72
CA TYR A 291 -0.23 4.64 -10.66
C TYR A 291 -1.06 4.42 -11.92
N GLU A 292 -2.34 4.08 -11.75
CA GLU A 292 -3.26 3.82 -12.86
C GLU A 292 -3.40 5.06 -13.76
N GLN A 293 -3.61 6.24 -13.17
CA GLN A 293 -3.75 7.50 -13.91
C GLN A 293 -2.46 7.87 -14.66
N LEU A 294 -1.31 7.82 -14.00
CA LEU A 294 -0.01 8.15 -14.60
C LEU A 294 0.32 7.21 -15.76
N ALA A 295 0.08 5.90 -15.60
CA ALA A 295 0.29 4.92 -16.65
C ALA A 295 -0.66 5.13 -17.85
N ILE A 296 -1.94 5.42 -17.61
CA ILE A 296 -2.91 5.74 -18.67
C ILE A 296 -2.45 6.99 -19.46
N MET A 297 -1.99 8.03 -18.77
CA MET A 297 -1.49 9.25 -19.42
C MET A 297 -0.25 8.97 -20.28
N ALA A 298 0.70 8.16 -19.77
CA ALA A 298 1.89 7.77 -20.50
C ALA A 298 1.56 6.97 -21.77
N LEU A 299 0.69 5.95 -21.65
CA LEU A 299 0.26 5.12 -22.79
C LEU A 299 -0.47 5.95 -23.86
N ARG A 300 -1.33 6.89 -23.45
CA ARG A 300 -2.02 7.80 -24.38
C ARG A 300 -1.03 8.70 -25.13
N LYS A 301 0.02 9.18 -24.46
CA LYS A 301 1.06 10.01 -25.09
C LYS A 301 1.86 9.21 -26.11
N MET A 302 2.24 7.97 -25.78
CA MET A 302 2.96 7.08 -26.71
C MET A 302 2.12 6.74 -27.94
N LYS A 303 0.82 6.44 -27.77
CA LYS A 303 -0.09 6.20 -28.91
C LYS A 303 -0.33 7.41 -29.82
N LYS A 304 -0.12 8.64 -29.32
CA LYS A 304 -0.19 9.86 -30.15
C LYS A 304 1.11 10.13 -30.91
N LEU A 305 2.21 9.53 -30.48
CA LEU A 305 3.55 9.69 -31.07
C LEU A 305 3.89 8.56 -32.06
N ALA A 306 3.14 7.45 -32.03
CA ALA A 306 3.20 6.33 -32.98
C ALA A 306 2.16 6.50 -34.08
#